data_AF-A0A2D5CUU9-F1
#
_entry.id   AF-A0A2D5CUU9-F1
#
_cell.length_a   1.000
_cell.length_b   1.000
_cell.length_c   1.000
_cell.angle_alpha   90.00
_cell.angle_beta   90.00
_cell.angle_gamma   90.00
#
_symmetry.space_group_name_H-M   'P 1'
#
loop_
_entity.id
_entity.type
_entity.pdbx_description
1 polymer ?
#
loop_
_entity_poly.entity_id
_entity_poly.type
_entity_poly.pdbx_seq_one_letter_code
_entity_poly.pdbx_strand_id
1 'polypeptide(L)' 'MNGFWFYLLHQYFKNKLSNIVITVIYTVGHICVATLCAALIFNAPLNLAAIDAFVEPIINGFWFYALHSYWKRNNS' A
#
# COMPACT_ATOMS: atom_id res chain seq x y z
N MET A 1 14.01 13.91 6.48
CA MET A 1 13.07 14.94 6.00
C MET A 1 11.71 14.76 6.70
N ASN A 2 11.65 15.28 7.91
CA ASN A 2 10.53 15.76 8.74
C ASN A 2 9.10 15.36 8.33
N GLY A 3 8.67 14.14 8.69
CA GLY A 3 7.28 13.67 8.59
C GLY A 3 6.25 14.43 9.45
N PHE A 4 6.68 15.48 10.17
CA PHE A 4 5.81 16.34 10.97
C PHE A 4 4.76 17.07 10.10
N TRP A 5 5.18 17.57 8.92
CA TRP A 5 4.26 18.22 7.99
C TRP A 5 3.23 17.25 7.41
N PHE A 6 3.67 16.01 7.18
CA PHE A 6 2.79 14.92 6.75
C PHE A 6 1.77 14.55 7.83
N TYR A 7 2.18 14.53 9.11
CA TYR A 7 1.30 14.27 10.24
C TYR A 7 0.22 15.36 10.42
N LEU A 8 0.60 16.64 10.30
CA LEU A 8 -0.34 17.76 10.41
C LEU A 8 -1.35 17.78 9.25
N LEU A 9 -0.88 17.50 8.03
CA LEU A 9 -1.76 17.39 6.87
C LEU A 9 -2.78 16.26 7.06
N HIS A 10 -2.32 15.09 7.51
CA HIS A 10 -3.21 13.96 7.79
C HIS A 10 -4.23 14.30 8.88
N GLN A 11 -3.82 14.93 9.98
CA GLN A 11 -4.74 15.38 11.05
C GLN A 11 -5.78 16.38 10.54
N TYR A 12 -5.39 17.32 9.69
CA TYR A 12 -6.32 18.29 9.09
C TYR A 12 -7.38 17.60 8.22
N PHE A 13 -6.96 16.67 7.36
CA PHE A 13 -7.89 15.91 6.53
C PHE A 13 -8.78 14.97 7.35
N LYS A 14 -8.27 14.33 8.41
CA LYS A 14 -9.06 13.46 9.33
C LYS A 14 -10.24 14.16 9.95
N ASN A 15 -10.11 15.46 10.23
CA ASN A 15 -11.15 16.24 10.87
C ASN A 15 -12.23 16.74 9.89
N LYS A 16 -11.94 16.70 8.57
CA LYS A 16 -12.83 17.14 7.49
C LYS A 16 -13.42 16.00 6.68
N LEU A 17 -12.72 14.88 6.59
CA LEU A 17 -12.98 13.76 5.69
C LEU A 17 -13.07 12.47 6.50
N SER A 18 -14.02 11.59 6.16
CA SER A 18 -14.17 10.30 6.83
C SER A 18 -12.89 9.46 6.71
N ASN A 19 -12.58 8.69 7.76
CA ASN A 19 -11.40 7.82 7.81
C ASN A 19 -11.28 6.92 6.57
N ILE A 20 -12.40 6.44 6.02
CA ILE A 20 -12.45 5.61 4.82
C ILE A 20 -11.90 6.34 3.59
N VAL A 21 -12.27 7.60 3.40
CA VAL A 21 -11.88 8.36 2.21
C VAL A 21 -10.38 8.69 2.26
N ILE A 22 -9.86 9.00 3.45
CA ILE A 22 -8.42 9.25 3.64
C ILE A 22 -7.63 7.98 3.40
N THR A 23 -8.11 6.83 3.88
CA THR A 23 -7.47 5.53 3.60
C THR A 23 -7.42 5.24 2.11
N VAL A 24 -8.52 5.47 1.37
CA VAL A 24 -8.54 5.25 -0.09
C VAL A 24 -7.57 6.17 -0.81
N ILE A 25 -7.59 7.48 -0.52
CA ILE A 25 -6.68 8.45 -1.15
C ILE A 25 -5.22 8.12 -0.81
N TYR A 26 -4.93 7.74 0.44
CA TYR A 26 -3.59 7.36 0.87
C TYR A 26 -3.09 6.10 0.16
N THR A 27 -3.92 5.06 0.08
CA THR A 27 -3.55 3.81 -0.60
C THR A 27 -3.30 4.03 -2.09
N VAL A 28 -4.18 4.77 -2.78
CA VAL A 28 -4.00 5.09 -4.21
C VAL A 28 -2.75 5.94 -4.43
N GLY A 29 -2.54 6.98 -3.61
CA GLY A 29 -1.35 7.82 -3.69
C GLY A 29 -0.06 7.04 -3.45
N HIS A 30 -0.04 6.12 -2.48
CA HIS A 30 1.12 5.26 -2.23
C HIS A 30 1.44 4.34 -3.41
N ILE A 31 0.44 3.73 -4.03
CA ILE A 31 0.63 2.86 -5.21
C ILE A 31 1.22 3.66 -6.38
N CYS A 32 0.70 4.87 -6.65
CA CYS A 32 1.20 5.73 -7.71
C CYS A 32 2.65 6.16 -7.48
N VAL A 33 3.00 6.54 -6.25
CA VAL A 33 4.37 6.95 -5.89
C VAL A 33 5.34 5.76 -6.00
N ALA A 34 4.94 4.58 -5.51
CA ALA A 34 5.73 3.36 -5.60
C ALA A 34 5.97 2.93 -7.06
N THR A 35 4.92 2.92 -7.88
CA THR A 35 4.98 2.60 -9.31
C THR A 35 5.90 3.56 -10.07
N LEU A 36 5.78 4.86 -9.82
CA LEU A 36 6.62 5.87 -10.45
C LEU A 36 8.09 5.69 -10.03
N CYS A 37 8.34 5.43 -8.75
CA CYS A 37 9.69 5.18 -8.25
C CYS A 37 10.29 3.91 -8.87
N ALA A 38 9.52 2.83 -8.97
CA ALA A 38 9.95 1.58 -9.61
C ALA A 38 10.25 1.77 -11.11
N ALA A 39 9.38 2.49 -11.84
CA ALA A 39 9.62 2.82 -13.24
C ALA A 39 10.87 3.69 -13.44
N LEU A 40 11.11 4.66 -12.55
CA LEU A 40 12.26 5.57 -12.61
C LEU A 40 13.58 4.87 -12.23
N ILE A 41 13.58 4.05 -11.18
CA ILE A 41 14.79 3.36 -10.67
C ILE A 41 15.21 2.24 -11.62
N PHE A 42 14.26 1.42 -12.08
CA PHE A 42 14.55 0.23 -12.88
C PHE A 42 14.44 0.47 -14.39
N ASN A 43 14.09 1.70 -14.81
CA ASN A 43 13.77 2.05 -16.20
C ASN A 43 12.73 1.08 -16.83
N ALA A 44 11.89 0.50 -15.98
CA ALA A 44 10.92 -0.49 -16.38
C ALA A 44 9.69 0.20 -16.98
N PRO A 45 9.04 -0.40 -18.00
CA PRO A 45 7.82 0.16 -18.55
C PRO A 45 6.75 0.30 -17.45
N LEU A 46 6.13 1.48 -17.40
CA LEU A 46 5.17 1.88 -16.36
C LEU A 46 4.02 0.88 -16.18
N ASN A 47 3.62 0.21 -17.26
CA ASN A 47 2.62 -0.87 -17.23
C ASN A 47 3.06 -2.05 -16.36
N LEU A 48 4.32 -2.50 -16.48
CA LEU A 48 4.83 -3.62 -15.69
C LEU A 48 5.00 -3.22 -14.22
N ALA A 49 5.50 -2.02 -13.95
CA ALA A 49 5.66 -1.50 -12.59
C ALA A 49 4.30 -1.30 -11.88
N ALA A 50 3.27 -0.88 -12.60
CA ALA A 50 1.93 -0.73 -12.06
C ALA A 50 1.31 -2.08 -11.70
N ILE A 51 1.47 -3.07 -12.59
CA ILE A 51 1.02 -4.44 -12.35
C ILE A 51 1.71 -5.02 -11.10
N ASP A 52 3.02 -4.84 -10.98
CA ASP A 52 3.79 -5.29 -9.81
C ASP A 52 3.24 -4.68 -8.50
N ALA A 53 3.04 -3.35 -8.47
CA ALA A 53 2.52 -2.64 -7.31
C ALA A 53 1.11 -3.08 -6.87
N PHE A 54 0.29 -3.65 -7.78
CA PHE A 54 -1.01 -4.25 -7.45
C PHE A 54 -0.91 -5.73 -7.07
N VAL A 55 -0.01 -6.47 -7.72
CA VAL A 55 0.12 -7.92 -7.56
C VAL A 55 0.83 -8.27 -6.24
N GLU A 56 1.85 -7.50 -5.84
CA GLU A 56 2.56 -7.64 -4.57
C GLU A 56 1.63 -7.74 -3.33
N PRO A 57 0.70 -6.79 -3.08
CA PRO A 57 -0.18 -6.88 -1.92
C PRO A 57 -1.15 -8.06 -1.98
N ILE A 58 -1.56 -8.49 -3.18
CA ILE A 58 -2.47 -9.64 -3.37
C ILE A 58 -1.75 -10.95 -3.04
N ILE A 59 -0.55 -11.15 -3.60
CA ILE A 59 0.25 -12.35 -3.35
C ILE A 59 0.64 -12.42 -1.86
N ASN A 60 1.06 -11.30 -1.27
CA ASN A 60 1.42 -11.24 0.14
C ASN A 60 0.21 -11.53 1.07
N GLY A 61 -0.97 -11.00 0.72
CA GLY A 61 -2.21 -11.30 1.45
C GLY A 61 -2.63 -12.77 1.35
N PHE A 62 -2.50 -13.36 0.16
CA PHE A 62 -2.78 -14.78 -0.06
C PHE A 62 -1.81 -15.68 0.72
N TRP A 63 -0.51 -15.38 0.67
CA TRP A 63 0.52 -16.12 1.40
C TRP A 63 0.31 -16.04 2.91
N PHE A 64 -0.01 -14.86 3.43
CA PHE A 64 -0.33 -14.68 4.84
C PHE A 64 -1.55 -15.49 5.28
N TYR A 65 -2.61 -15.52 4.46
CA TYR A 65 -3.79 -16.36 4.73
C TYR A 65 -3.44 -17.85 4.74
N ALA A 66 -2.63 -18.32 3.79
CA ALA A 66 -2.18 -19.70 3.72
C ALA A 66 -1.36 -20.09 4.97
N LEU A 67 -0.41 -19.23 5.39
CA LEU A 67 0.35 -19.42 6.63
C LEU A 67 -0.55 -19.47 7.85
N HIS A 68 -1.49 -18.53 7.97
CA HIS A 68 -2.40 -18.45 9.11
C HIS A 68 -3.33 -19.68 9.18
N SER A 69 -3.83 -20.14 8.03
CA SER A 69 -4.62 -21.37 7.92
C SER A 69 -3.83 -22.61 8.34
N TYR A 70 -2.58 -22.73 7.86
CA TYR A 70 -1.68 -23.83 8.21
C TYR A 70 -1.32 -23.84 9.70
N TRP A 71 -1.02 -22.68 10.28
CA TRP A 71 -0.75 -22.56 11.72
C TRP A 71 -1.97 -22.95 12.53
N LYS A 72 -3.16 -22.40 12.23
CA LYS A 72 -4.40 -22.73 12.95
C LYS A 72 -4.67 -24.24 12.96
N ARG A 73 -4.34 -24.93 11.87
CA ARG A 73 -4.51 -26.37 11.72
C ARG A 73 -3.50 -27.22 12.50
N ASN A 74 -2.28 -26.72 12.73
CA ASN A 74 -1.25 -27.43 13.51
C ASN A 74 -1.25 -27.07 15.01
N ASN A 75 -1.85 -25.95 15.41
CA ASN A 75 -2.03 -25.54 16.81
C ASN A 75 -3.40 -25.93 17.40
N SER A 76 -4.16 -26.78 16.70
CA SER A 76 -5.44 -27.37 17.18
C SER A 76 -5.26 -28.83 17.55
#